data_AF-A0A7E6EH39-F1
#
_entry.id   AF-A0A7E6EH39-F1
#
_cell.length_a   1.000
_cell.length_b   1.000
_cell.length_c   1.000
_cell.angle_alpha   90.00
_cell.angle_beta   90.00
_cell.angle_gamma   90.00
#
_symmetry.space_group_name_H-M   'P 1'
#
loop_
_entity.id
_entity.type
_entity.pdbx_description
1 polymer ?
#
loop_
_entity_poly.entity_id
_entity_poly.type
_entity_poly.pdbx_seq_one_letter_code
_entity_poly.pdbx_strand_id
1 'polypeptide(L)' 'SPSNNCQVTDRKKRRGIIEKRRRDRINNSLSELRRLVPTAFEKQGSAKLEKAEILQMTVDHLKVLHQKGLNGYIILTNTL' A
#
# COMPACT_ATOMS: atom_id res chain seq x y z
N SER A 1 -23.58 43.33 2.17
CA SER A 1 -22.39 42.49 2.44
C SER A 1 -22.72 41.00 2.27
N PRO A 2 -22.37 40.36 1.15
CA PRO A 2 -22.15 38.92 1.11
C PRO A 2 -20.63 38.68 1.15
N SER A 3 -20.06 37.69 1.82
CA SER A 3 -19.63 36.45 1.13
C SER A 3 -18.77 35.55 2.03
N ASN A 4 -18.97 35.56 3.36
CA ASN A 4 -18.15 34.72 4.24
C ASN A 4 -18.51 33.23 4.16
N ASN A 5 -19.71 32.88 3.69
CA ASN A 5 -20.17 31.49 3.64
C ASN A 5 -19.68 30.73 2.38
N CYS A 6 -19.43 31.41 1.27
CA CYS A 6 -18.96 30.79 0.01
C CYS A 6 -17.52 30.27 0.11
N GLN A 7 -16.67 30.95 0.90
CA GLN A 7 -15.27 30.56 1.13
C GLN A 7 -15.15 29.23 1.91
N VAL A 8 -16.05 28.99 2.86
CA VAL A 8 -16.03 27.80 3.72
C VAL A 8 -16.41 26.54 2.92
N THR A 9 -17.37 26.65 2.00
CA THR A 9 -17.82 25.52 1.17
C THR A 9 -16.77 25.14 0.12
N ASP A 10 -16.06 26.10 -0.46
CA ASP A 10 -14.97 25.85 -1.41
C ASP A 10 -13.75 25.19 -0.72
N ARG A 11 -13.36 25.65 0.47
CA ARG A 11 -12.35 24.97 1.30
C ARG A 11 -12.75 23.53 1.61
N LYS A 12 -14.03 23.28 1.94
CA LYS A 12 -14.57 21.94 2.20
C LYS A 12 -14.56 21.06 0.95
N LYS A 13 -14.91 21.60 -0.23
CA LYS A 13 -14.82 20.89 -1.52
C LYS A 13 -13.37 20.53 -1.86
N ARG A 14 -12.42 21.46 -1.69
CA ARG A 14 -10.99 21.21 -1.90
C ARG A 14 -10.44 20.14 -0.97
N ARG A 15 -10.82 20.16 0.32
CA ARG A 15 -10.50 19.08 1.27
C ARG A 15 -11.02 17.72 0.80
N GLY A 16 -12.24 17.66 0.27
CA GLY A 16 -12.82 16.43 -0.30
C GLY A 16 -12.03 15.88 -1.49
N ILE A 17 -11.55 16.73 -2.39
CA ILE A 17 -10.73 16.34 -3.55
C ILE A 17 -9.39 15.77 -3.11
N ILE A 18 -8.72 16.42 -2.15
CA ILE A 18 -7.43 15.97 -1.62
C ILE A 18 -7.57 14.59 -0.97
N GLU A 19 -8.61 14.41 -0.15
CA GLU A 19 -8.86 13.13 0.51
C GLU A 19 -9.26 12.03 -0.48
N LYS A 20 -10.03 12.36 -1.52
CA LYS A 20 -10.32 11.41 -2.61
C LYS A 20 -9.02 10.94 -3.27
N ARG A 21 -8.14 11.86 -3.68
CA ARG A 21 -6.83 11.51 -4.28
C ARG A 21 -5.97 10.67 -3.34
N ARG A 22 -5.98 10.95 -2.03
CA ARG A 22 -5.25 10.15 -1.04
C ARG A 22 -5.79 8.72 -0.98
N ARG A 23 -7.10 8.55 -0.91
CA ARG A 23 -7.76 7.24 -0.90
C ARG A 23 -7.49 6.46 -2.20
N ASP A 24 -7.56 7.13 -3.34
CA ASP A 24 -7.28 6.51 -4.64
C ASP A 24 -5.84 6.01 -4.70
N ARG A 25 -4.86 6.80 -4.26
CA ARG A 25 -3.46 6.37 -4.15
C ARG A 25 -3.29 5.14 -3.26
N ILE A 26 -3.93 5.12 -2.08
CA ILE A 26 -3.86 3.97 -1.17
C ILE A 26 -4.46 2.72 -1.81
N ASN A 27 -5.61 2.83 -2.47
CA ASN A 27 -6.26 1.70 -3.11
C ASN A 27 -5.45 1.18 -4.32
N ASN A 28 -4.79 2.06 -5.05
CA ASN A 28 -3.88 1.68 -6.13
C ASN A 28 -2.68 0.91 -5.59
N SER A 29 -2.03 1.41 -4.53
CA SER A 29 -0.93 0.69 -3.87
C SER A 29 -1.35 -0.68 -3.35
N LEU A 30 -2.54 -0.81 -2.74
CA LEU A 30 -3.04 -2.11 -2.28
C LEU A 30 -3.28 -3.09 -3.44
N SER A 31 -3.78 -2.58 -4.58
CA SER A 31 -3.96 -3.41 -5.79
C SER A 31 -2.62 -3.87 -6.36
N GLU A 32 -1.61 -3.00 -6.34
CA GLU A 32 -0.25 -3.33 -6.77
C GLU A 32 0.41 -4.36 -5.84
N LEU A 33 0.28 -4.18 -4.52
CA LEU A 33 0.77 -5.15 -3.53
C LEU A 33 0.17 -6.54 -3.73
N ARG A 34 -1.13 -6.65 -4.05
CA ARG A 34 -1.76 -7.94 -4.38
C ARG A 34 -1.11 -8.64 -5.57
N ARG A 35 -0.57 -7.89 -6.54
CA ARG A 35 0.12 -8.45 -7.70
C ARG A 35 1.58 -8.79 -7.42
N LEU A 36 2.25 -8.00 -6.60
CA LEU A 36 3.70 -8.12 -6.34
C LEU A 36 4.03 -9.15 -5.25
N VAL A 37 3.14 -9.32 -4.28
CA VAL A 37 3.38 -10.24 -3.14
C VAL A 37 2.87 -11.63 -3.51
N PRO A 38 3.73 -12.67 -3.57
CA PRO A 38 3.36 -14.00 -4.07
C PRO A 38 2.15 -14.61 -3.36
N THR A 39 2.15 -14.57 -2.03
CA THR A 39 1.05 -15.11 -1.23
C THR A 39 -0.27 -14.37 -1.46
N ALA A 40 -0.22 -13.04 -1.69
CA ALA A 40 -1.42 -12.24 -1.94
C ALA A 40 -1.95 -12.47 -3.36
N PHE A 41 -1.05 -12.71 -4.31
CA PHE A 41 -1.36 -13.04 -5.70
C PHE A 41 -2.06 -14.41 -5.80
N GLU A 42 -1.55 -15.43 -5.09
CA GLU A 42 -2.16 -16.76 -5.02
C GLU A 42 -3.63 -16.70 -4.54
N LYS A 43 -3.93 -15.79 -3.62
CA LYS A 43 -5.28 -15.58 -3.09
C LYS A 43 -6.18 -14.70 -3.97
N GLN A 44 -5.72 -14.24 -5.14
CA GLN A 44 -6.51 -13.36 -6.00
C GLN A 44 -7.81 -14.00 -6.53
N GLY A 45 -7.85 -15.33 -6.67
CA GLY A 45 -9.04 -16.09 -7.07
C GLY A 45 -10.02 -16.40 -5.94
N SER A 46 -9.69 -16.04 -4.69
CA SER A 46 -10.56 -16.22 -3.52
C SER A 46 -11.45 -15.00 -3.26
N ALA A 47 -12.29 -15.06 -2.24
CA ALA A 47 -13.06 -13.92 -1.76
C ALA A 47 -12.17 -12.67 -1.57
N LYS A 48 -12.78 -11.48 -1.71
CA LYS A 48 -12.08 -10.19 -1.67
C LYS A 48 -11.22 -10.08 -0.39
N LEU A 49 -9.90 -10.06 -0.56
CA LEU A 49 -8.95 -9.89 0.54
C LEU A 49 -9.19 -8.58 1.29
N GLU A 50 -9.11 -8.66 2.61
CA GLU A 50 -9.18 -7.49 3.48
C GLU A 50 -7.91 -6.65 3.37
N LYS A 51 -8.04 -5.33 3.63
CA LYS A 51 -6.89 -4.42 3.55
C LYS A 51 -5.79 -4.79 4.54
N ALA A 52 -6.19 -5.20 5.75
CA ALA A 52 -5.25 -5.62 6.79
C ALA A 52 -4.46 -6.87 6.38
N GLU A 53 -5.14 -7.84 5.76
CA GLU A 53 -4.50 -9.07 5.26
C GLU A 53 -3.45 -8.76 4.18
N ILE A 54 -3.78 -7.93 3.19
CA ILE A 54 -2.83 -7.51 2.14
C ILE A 54 -1.59 -6.85 2.76
N LEU A 55 -1.77 -5.96 3.74
CA LEU A 55 -0.65 -5.30 4.42
C LEU A 55 0.20 -6.29 5.21
N GLN A 56 -0.42 -7.23 5.94
CA GLN A 56 0.29 -8.23 6.73
C GLN A 56 1.15 -9.14 5.83
N MET A 57 0.56 -9.67 4.76
CA MET A 57 1.26 -10.53 3.79
C MET A 57 2.43 -9.79 3.13
N THR A 58 2.27 -8.49 2.88
CA THR A 58 3.34 -7.63 2.36
C THR A 58 4.49 -7.49 3.35
N VAL A 59 4.19 -7.20 4.63
CA VAL A 59 5.20 -7.08 5.69
C VAL A 59 5.98 -8.38 5.84
N ASP A 60 5.29 -9.52 5.84
CA ASP A 60 5.95 -10.83 5.98
C ASP A 60 6.83 -11.16 4.77
N HIS A 61 6.39 -10.81 3.57
CA HIS A 61 7.23 -10.92 2.37
C HIS A 61 8.49 -10.07 2.47
N LEU A 62 8.40 -8.83 2.96
CA LEU A 62 9.56 -7.95 3.15
C LEU A 62 10.52 -8.48 4.21
N LYS A 63 10.02 -9.06 5.33
CA LYS A 63 10.88 -9.72 6.33
C LYS A 63 11.68 -10.87 5.72
N VAL A 64 11.03 -11.69 4.90
CA VAL A 64 11.69 -12.79 4.19
C VAL A 64 12.75 -12.27 3.22
N LEU A 65 12.44 -11.23 2.43
CA LEU A 65 13.42 -10.61 1.53
C LEU A 65 14.60 -10.01 2.30
N HIS A 66 14.37 -9.38 3.45
CA HIS A 66 15.43 -8.84 4.29
C HIS A 66 16.34 -9.93 4.86
N GLN A 67 15.76 -11.03 5.35
CA GLN A 67 16.51 -12.20 5.83
C GLN A 67 17.30 -12.87 4.69
N LYS A 68 16.69 -13.02 3.50
CA LYS A 68 17.35 -13.60 2.32
C LYS A 68 18.42 -12.69 1.73
N GLY A 69 18.27 -11.37 1.83
CA GLY A 69 19.28 -10.39 1.41
C GLY A 69 20.53 -10.42 2.28
N LEU A 70 20.37 -10.55 3.61
CA LEU A 70 21.49 -10.79 4.52
C LEU A 70 22.09 -12.19 4.36
N ASN A 71 21.28 -13.24 4.26
CA ASN A 71 21.80 -14.61 4.10
C ASN A 71 22.45 -14.84 2.73
N GLY A 72 21.92 -14.26 1.65
CA GLY A 72 22.54 -14.31 0.32
C GLY A 72 23.84 -13.51 0.25
N TYR A 73 23.89 -12.33 0.86
CA TYR A 73 25.12 -11.53 0.93
C TYR A 73 26.18 -12.19 1.83
N ILE A 74 25.81 -12.71 3.01
CA ILE A 74 26.72 -13.40 3.93
C ILE A 74 27.26 -14.70 3.31
N ILE A 75 26.43 -15.51 2.63
CA ILE A 75 26.91 -16.73 1.95
C ILE A 75 27.89 -16.37 0.82
N LEU A 76 27.60 -15.33 0.02
CA LEU A 76 28.50 -14.87 -1.05
C LEU A 76 29.83 -14.33 -0.50
N THR A 77 29.83 -13.60 0.63
CA THR A 77 31.08 -13.09 1.24
C THR A 77 31.87 -14.14 2.02
N ASN A 78 31.26 -15.26 2.44
CA ASN A 78 31.96 -16.35 3.12
C ASN A 78 32.42 -17.47 2.17
N THR A 79 32.01 -17.42 0.89
CA THR A 79 32.41 -18.40 -0.15
C THR A 79 33.44 -17.83 -1.13
N LEU A 80 33.77 -16.54 -1.03
CA LEU A 80 34.89 -15.86 -1.72
C LEU A 80 36.06 -15.67 -0.76
#